data_AF-A0A327HNG4-F1
#
_entry.id   AF-A0A327HNG4-F1
#
_cell.length_a   1.000
_cell.length_b   1.000
_cell.length_c   1.000
_cell.angle_alpha   90.00
_cell.angle_beta   90.00
_cell.angle_gamma   90.00
#
_symmetry.space_group_name_H-M   'P 1'
#
loop_
_entity.id
_entity.type
_entity.pdbx_description
1 polymer ?
#
loop_
_entity_poly.entity_id
_entity_poly.type
_entity_poly.pdbx_seq_one_letter_code
_entity_poly.pdbx_strand_id
1 'polypeptide(L)'
;MGNDIFVFVPSIVNIDGIVEGLGIYSNEKSALEKLRKKISDNWSDGYKEAQLVMWTLDSDSTDATPLKHMYAKTCPICDERTFWIDVVEMNALCYLPACQAWIESSDIEEERIDCGWPPIGFTSHSDSIEGALRELRKYGARIRTSMIEDSDIFTHRTLLEEYELSKKEKNKDNIT
;
A
#
# COMPACT_ATOMS: atom_id res chain seq x y z
N MET A 1 0.55 32.36 30.83
CA MET A 1 0.80 31.09 30.14
C MET A 1 0.62 31.38 28.67
N GLY A 2 1.71 31.40 27.90
CA GLY A 2 1.62 31.53 26.45
C GLY A 2 0.84 30.34 25.90
N ASN A 3 -0.01 30.57 24.91
CA ASN A 3 -0.69 29.48 24.25
C ASN A 3 0.36 28.83 23.33
N ASP A 4 0.71 27.56 23.57
CA ASP A 4 1.64 26.86 22.71
C ASP A 4 1.05 26.80 21.29
N ILE A 5 1.79 27.30 20.31
CA ILE A 5 1.37 27.29 18.91
C ILE A 5 2.06 26.12 18.24
N PHE A 6 1.29 25.16 17.74
CA PHE A 6 1.82 23.98 17.07
C PHE A 6 1.81 24.14 15.55
N VAL A 7 2.82 23.58 14.90
CA VAL A 7 2.85 23.41 13.45
C VAL A 7 3.16 21.97 13.07
N PHE A 8 2.59 21.53 11.96
CA PHE A 8 2.67 20.16 11.44
C PHE A 8 3.44 20.17 10.13
N VAL A 9 4.49 19.37 10.06
CA VAL A 9 5.45 19.39 8.95
C VAL A 9 5.50 17.99 8.32
N PRO A 10 4.79 17.77 7.21
CA PRO A 10 4.88 16.54 6.44
C PRO A 10 6.12 16.53 5.56
N SER A 11 6.78 15.37 5.46
CA SER A 11 7.92 15.17 4.57
C SER A 11 7.96 13.76 3.99
N ILE A 12 8.70 13.58 2.91
CA ILE A 12 8.93 12.30 2.26
C ILE A 12 10.42 12.14 1.94
N VAL A 13 10.92 10.91 1.99
CA VAL A 13 12.33 10.61 1.73
C VAL A 13 12.43 9.70 0.51
N ASN A 14 13.21 10.12 -0.47
CA ASN A 14 13.46 9.32 -1.67
C ASN A 14 14.40 8.14 -1.38
N ILE A 15 14.59 7.25 -2.36
CA ILE A 15 15.53 6.13 -2.26
C ILE A 15 16.95 6.57 -1.85
N ASP A 16 17.40 7.72 -2.36
CA ASP A 16 18.74 8.28 -2.09
C ASP A 16 18.88 8.87 -0.68
N GLY A 17 17.81 8.92 0.10
CA GLY A 17 17.82 9.49 1.46
C GLY A 17 17.64 11.01 1.49
N ILE A 18 17.28 11.64 0.38
CA ILE A 18 17.01 13.08 0.31
C ILE A 18 15.59 13.32 0.84
N VAL A 19 15.49 14.22 1.80
CA VAL A 19 14.22 14.66 2.40
C VAL A 19 13.60 15.76 1.55
N GLU A 20 12.35 15.57 1.16
CA GLU A 20 11.49 16.56 0.52
C GLU A 20 10.42 17.00 1.52
N GLY A 21 10.48 18.26 1.95
CA GLY A 21 9.44 18.87 2.78
C GLY A 21 8.20 19.23 1.95
N LEU A 22 7.01 18.91 2.47
CA LEU A 22 5.74 19.11 1.76
C LEU A 22 4.96 20.35 2.25
N GLY A 23 5.57 21.16 3.12
CA GLY A 23 5.01 22.40 3.66
C GLY A 23 5.02 22.45 5.18
N ILE A 24 4.47 23.54 5.73
CA ILE A 24 4.25 23.75 7.15
C ILE A 24 2.78 24.13 7.33
N TYR A 25 2.07 23.45 8.22
CA TYR A 25 0.62 23.58 8.39
C TYR A 25 0.27 23.90 9.84
N SER A 26 -0.77 24.71 10.06
CA SER A 26 -1.33 24.96 11.40
C SER A 26 -2.34 23.90 11.84
N ASN A 27 -2.65 22.94 10.97
CA ASN A 27 -3.65 21.90 11.19
C ASN A 27 -3.10 20.54 10.74
N GLU A 28 -3.16 19.55 11.64
CA GLU A 28 -2.67 18.19 11.41
C GLU A 28 -3.35 17.50 10.23
N LYS A 29 -4.69 17.60 10.15
CA LYS A 29 -5.49 16.97 9.10
C LYS A 29 -5.05 17.45 7.71
N SER A 30 -4.82 18.76 7.54
CA SER A 30 -4.35 19.31 6.25
C SER A 30 -2.94 18.84 5.89
N ALA A 31 -2.03 18.75 6.87
CA ALA A 31 -0.70 18.19 6.66
C ALA A 31 -0.76 16.71 6.26
N LEU A 32 -1.60 15.93 6.94
CA LEU A 32 -1.79 14.51 6.67
C LEU A 32 -2.42 14.28 5.29
N GLU A 33 -3.44 15.04 4.91
CA GLU A 33 -4.04 14.99 3.58
C GLU A 33 -3.02 15.30 2.48
N LYS A 34 -2.16 16.30 2.69
CA LYS A 34 -1.06 16.62 1.77
C LYS A 34 -0.10 15.44 1.63
N LEU A 35 0.30 14.83 2.75
CA LEU A 35 1.22 13.69 2.77
C LEU A 35 0.62 12.48 2.05
N ARG A 36 -0.63 12.11 2.40
CA ARG A 36 -1.38 11.02 1.77
C ARG A 36 -1.52 11.23 0.27
N LYS A 37 -1.86 12.45 -0.16
CA LYS A 37 -1.95 12.79 -1.57
C LYS A 37 -0.60 12.64 -2.28
N LYS A 38 0.50 13.11 -1.69
CA LYS A 38 1.84 12.93 -2.26
C LYS A 38 2.18 11.44 -2.42
N ILE A 39 1.90 10.62 -1.41
CA ILE A 39 2.12 9.17 -1.46
C ILE A 39 1.29 8.52 -2.58
N SER A 40 -0.02 8.81 -2.63
CA SER A 40 -0.92 8.27 -3.65
C SER A 40 -0.58 8.72 -5.07
N ASP A 41 -0.12 9.96 -5.26
CA ASP A 41 0.21 10.48 -6.58
C ASP A 41 1.57 9.95 -7.08
N ASN A 42 2.45 9.48 -6.18
CA ASN A 42 3.86 9.15 -6.48
C ASN A 42 4.25 7.74 -6.01
N TRP A 43 3.28 6.81 -5.97
CA TRP A 43 3.49 5.46 -5.45
C TRP A 43 4.58 4.67 -6.20
N SER A 44 4.85 5.02 -7.47
CA SER A 44 5.89 4.43 -8.31
C SER A 44 7.26 5.12 -8.20
N ASP A 45 7.34 6.31 -7.61
CA ASP A 45 8.44 7.25 -7.88
C ASP A 45 9.65 7.07 -6.94
N GLY A 46 9.78 5.89 -6.34
CA GLY A 46 10.99 5.53 -5.60
C GLY A 46 11.12 6.18 -4.22
N TYR A 47 10.03 6.63 -3.59
CA TYR A 47 10.07 7.02 -2.18
C TYR A 47 10.19 5.80 -1.26
N LYS A 48 10.83 5.95 -0.10
CA LYS A 48 11.03 4.87 0.88
C LYS A 48 10.43 5.15 2.25
N GLU A 49 10.37 6.43 2.63
CA GLU A 49 9.91 6.87 3.95
C GLU A 49 9.04 8.12 3.82
N ALA A 50 8.11 8.29 4.74
CA ALA A 50 7.21 9.42 4.83
C ALA A 50 6.96 9.73 6.30
N GLN A 51 6.96 11.00 6.67
CA GLN A 51 6.90 11.42 8.06
C GLN A 51 5.92 12.57 8.23
N LEU A 52 5.25 12.60 9.37
CA LEU A 52 4.51 13.75 9.86
C LEU A 52 5.00 14.04 11.27
N VAL A 53 5.53 15.24 11.49
CA VAL A 53 6.02 15.67 12.79
C VAL A 53 5.31 16.94 13.24
N MET A 54 5.20 17.11 14.55
CA MET A 54 4.67 18.31 15.20
C MET A 54 5.80 19.08 15.87
N TRP A 55 5.82 20.38 15.66
CA TRP A 55 6.72 21.31 16.31
C TRP A 55 5.95 22.31 17.15
N THR A 56 6.53 22.70 18.28
CA THR A 56 6.07 23.85 19.06
C THR A 56 6.82 25.09 18.58
N LEU A 57 6.09 26.05 18.02
CA LEU A 57 6.64 27.35 17.61
C LEU A 57 7.14 28.13 18.83
N ASP A 58 8.21 28.90 18.61
CA ASP A 58 8.84 29.74 19.63
C ASP A 58 9.23 28.97 20.91
N SER A 59 9.54 27.68 20.78
CA SER A 59 10.05 26.87 21.88
C SER A 59 11.56 26.65 21.77
N ASP A 60 12.23 26.52 22.91
CA ASP A 60 13.64 26.11 22.99
C ASP A 60 13.83 24.60 22.71
N SER A 61 12.75 23.84 22.44
CA SER A 61 12.84 22.43 22.07
C SER A 61 13.54 22.29 20.73
N THR A 62 14.53 21.40 20.69
CA THR A 62 15.24 21.03 19.46
C THR A 62 14.65 19.82 18.77
N ASP A 63 13.71 19.14 19.43
CA ASP A 63 13.09 17.91 18.96
C ASP A 63 11.64 18.14 18.53
N ALA A 64 11.27 17.52 17.41
CA ALA A 64 9.90 17.41 16.94
C ALA A 64 9.23 16.18 17.57
N THR A 65 7.94 16.29 17.86
CA THR A 65 7.14 15.12 18.23
C THR A 65 6.74 14.36 16.96
N PRO A 66 7.17 13.10 16.78
CA PRO A 66 6.72 12.31 15.64
C PRO A 66 5.26 11.93 15.81
N LEU A 67 4.43 12.25 14.81
CA LEU A 67 3.03 11.81 14.75
C LEU A 67 2.88 10.59 13.86
N LYS A 68 3.63 10.54 12.76
CA LYS A 68 3.68 9.41 11.84
C LYS A 68 5.08 9.17 11.34
N HIS A 69 5.44 7.89 11.23
CA HIS A 69 6.65 7.50 10.52
C HIS A 69 6.37 6.25 9.71
N MET A 70 6.24 6.44 8.41
CA MET A 70 5.78 5.42 7.49
C MET A 70 6.89 4.93 6.59
N TYR A 71 6.98 3.62 6.39
CA TYR A 71 7.93 2.98 5.48
C TYR A 71 7.21 2.31 4.31
N ALA A 72 7.66 2.58 3.09
CA ALA A 72 7.17 1.92 1.89
C ALA A 72 7.66 0.46 1.86
N LYS A 73 6.71 -0.47 1.83
CA LYS A 73 6.92 -1.91 1.66
C LYS A 73 6.11 -2.41 0.47
N THR A 74 6.43 -3.63 0.06
CA THR A 74 5.65 -4.38 -0.90
C THR A 74 4.32 -4.80 -0.27
N CYS A 75 3.21 -4.50 -0.95
CA CYS A 75 1.89 -4.88 -0.49
C CYS A 75 1.73 -6.41 -0.49
N PRO A 76 1.26 -7.02 0.62
CA PRO A 76 1.07 -8.48 0.68
C PRO A 76 -0.06 -9.00 -0.23
N ILE A 77 -0.91 -8.10 -0.75
CA ILE A 77 -2.05 -8.44 -1.63
C ILE A 77 -1.68 -8.23 -3.10
N CYS A 78 -1.29 -7.01 -3.48
CA CYS A 78 -1.08 -6.65 -4.88
C CYS A 78 0.40 -6.66 -5.32
N ASP A 79 1.33 -6.98 -4.43
CA ASP A 79 2.79 -6.98 -4.67
C ASP A 79 3.40 -5.65 -5.15
N GLU A 80 2.63 -4.57 -5.15
CA GLU A 80 3.11 -3.22 -5.47
C GLU A 80 3.82 -2.57 -4.27
N ARG A 81 4.85 -1.78 -4.55
CA ARG A 81 5.63 -1.05 -3.52
C ARG A 81 4.93 0.24 -3.10
N THR A 82 3.74 0.10 -2.50
CA THR A 82 2.89 1.21 -2.06
C THR A 82 2.16 0.90 -0.74
N PHE A 83 2.62 -0.13 -0.03
CA PHE A 83 2.10 -0.49 1.28
C PHE A 83 2.92 0.20 2.36
N TRP A 84 2.35 1.24 2.96
CA TRP A 84 3.04 2.09 3.91
C TRP A 84 2.68 1.67 5.32
N ILE A 85 3.68 1.27 6.10
CA ILE A 85 3.54 0.85 7.50
C ILE A 85 3.96 2.01 8.40
N ASP A 86 3.02 2.55 9.16
CA ASP A 86 3.26 3.56 10.19
C ASP A 86 3.73 2.88 11.48
N VAL A 87 4.97 3.14 11.88
CA VAL A 87 5.55 2.57 13.11
C VAL A 87 5.20 3.36 14.37
N VAL A 88 4.57 4.53 14.23
CA VAL A 88 4.12 5.34 15.39
C VAL A 88 2.74 4.88 15.81
N GLU A 89 1.78 4.86 14.87
CA GLU A 89 0.41 4.41 15.14
C GLU A 89 0.21 2.90 14.96
N MET A 90 1.25 2.17 14.54
CA MET A 90 1.20 0.71 14.37
C MET A 90 0.10 0.25 13.39
N ASN A 91 -0.10 1.02 12.31
CA ASN A 91 -1.05 0.72 11.25
C ASN A 91 -0.38 0.66 9.88
N ALA A 92 -1.09 0.19 8.86
CA ALA A 92 -0.59 0.14 7.50
C ALA A 92 -1.68 0.27 6.45
N LEU A 93 -1.35 0.86 5.30
CA LEU A 93 -2.28 1.04 4.19
C LEU A 93 -1.59 0.91 2.83
N CYS A 94 -2.23 0.21 1.91
CA CYS A 94 -1.89 0.22 0.49
C CYS A 94 -2.49 1.47 -0.17
N TYR A 95 -1.66 2.38 -0.66
CA TYR A 95 -2.12 3.63 -1.27
C TYR A 95 -2.48 3.50 -2.75
N LEU A 96 -2.39 2.30 -3.32
CA LEU A 96 -2.91 2.03 -4.66
C LEU A 96 -4.44 1.99 -4.63
N PRO A 97 -5.13 2.84 -5.43
CA PRO A 97 -6.59 2.95 -5.39
C PRO A 97 -7.34 1.64 -5.62
N ALA A 98 -6.78 0.72 -6.41
CA ALA A 98 -7.37 -0.58 -6.72
C ALA A 98 -7.19 -1.63 -5.60
N CYS A 99 -6.23 -1.43 -4.68
CA CYS A 99 -5.93 -2.40 -3.64
C CYS A 99 -6.52 -1.97 -2.29
N GLN A 100 -6.04 -0.86 -1.72
CA GLN A 100 -6.49 -0.33 -0.42
C GLN A 100 -6.46 -1.35 0.73
N ALA A 101 -5.62 -2.39 0.65
CA ALA A 101 -5.42 -3.31 1.78
C ALA A 101 -4.87 -2.56 2.99
N TRP A 102 -5.33 -2.94 4.19
CA TRP A 102 -5.03 -2.20 5.42
C TRP A 102 -4.79 -3.12 6.62
N ILE A 103 -4.11 -2.58 7.62
CA ILE A 103 -3.90 -3.13 8.96
C ILE A 103 -4.08 -1.99 9.95
N GLU A 104 -4.85 -2.19 11.02
CA GLU A 104 -5.00 -1.20 12.10
C GLU A 104 -5.22 -1.88 13.44
N SER A 105 -4.93 -1.17 14.53
CA SER A 105 -5.28 -1.65 15.87
C SER A 105 -6.80 -1.56 16.06
N SER A 106 -7.37 -2.54 16.76
CA SER A 106 -8.81 -2.56 17.01
C SER A 106 -9.22 -1.48 17.99
N ASP A 107 -10.29 -0.75 17.67
CA ASP A 107 -10.89 0.23 18.58
C ASP A 107 -11.74 -0.41 19.70
N ILE A 108 -11.95 -1.74 19.64
CA ILE A 108 -12.88 -2.47 20.52
C ILE A 108 -12.12 -3.34 21.52
N GLU A 109 -11.13 -4.10 21.05
CA GLU A 109 -10.36 -5.04 21.86
C GLU A 109 -8.89 -4.62 21.88
N GLU A 110 -8.38 -4.32 23.08
CA GLU A 110 -6.97 -4.02 23.29
C GLU A 110 -6.11 -5.22 22.86
N GLU A 111 -4.96 -4.97 22.24
CA GLU A 111 -4.03 -5.97 21.66
C GLU A 111 -4.51 -6.68 20.38
N ARG A 112 -5.74 -6.44 19.93
CA ARG A 112 -6.22 -6.98 18.65
C ARG A 112 -5.82 -6.08 17.48
N ILE A 113 -5.33 -6.70 16.41
CA ILE A 113 -5.00 -6.06 15.14
C ILE A 113 -5.98 -6.55 14.07
N ASP A 114 -6.75 -5.63 13.51
CA ASP A 114 -7.66 -5.90 12.40
C ASP A 114 -6.93 -5.66 11.06
N CYS A 115 -7.32 -6.40 10.03
CA CYS A 115 -6.81 -6.20 8.68
C CYS A 115 -7.88 -6.51 7.63
N GLY A 116 -7.71 -5.96 6.44
CA GLY A 116 -8.70 -6.17 5.39
C GLY A 116 -8.24 -5.81 4.00
N TRP A 117 -9.07 -6.24 3.04
CA TRP A 117 -8.94 -5.92 1.64
C TRP A 117 -10.33 -5.53 1.08
N PRO A 118 -10.61 -4.22 0.96
CA PRO A 118 -11.94 -3.71 0.62
C PRO A 118 -12.57 -4.20 -0.70
N PRO A 119 -11.83 -4.35 -1.82
CA PRO A 119 -12.40 -4.71 -3.13
C PRO A 119 -13.28 -5.96 -3.15
N ILE A 120 -13.10 -6.86 -2.19
CA ILE A 120 -13.89 -8.10 -2.06
C ILE A 120 -14.54 -8.26 -0.68
N GLY A 121 -14.46 -7.22 0.17
CA GLY A 121 -14.99 -7.26 1.53
C GLY A 121 -14.27 -8.24 2.47
N PHE A 122 -12.99 -8.55 2.23
CA PHE A 122 -12.23 -9.42 3.13
C PHE A 122 -11.84 -8.65 4.39
N THR A 123 -12.13 -9.22 5.54
CA THR A 123 -11.67 -8.75 6.86
C THR A 123 -11.22 -9.93 7.71
N SER A 124 -10.22 -9.69 8.55
CA SER A 124 -9.68 -10.67 9.48
C SER A 124 -9.08 -9.95 10.68
N HIS A 125 -8.74 -10.71 11.73
CA HIS A 125 -8.10 -10.20 12.92
C HIS A 125 -6.94 -11.10 13.34
N SER A 126 -6.00 -10.53 14.08
CA SER A 126 -4.87 -11.24 14.65
C SER A 126 -4.36 -10.54 15.92
N ASP A 127 -3.61 -11.27 16.74
CA ASP A 127 -3.02 -10.75 17.97
C ASP A 127 -1.69 -9.99 17.71
N SER A 128 -1.32 -9.79 16.44
CA SER A 128 -0.07 -9.13 16.05
C SER A 128 -0.10 -8.61 14.61
N ILE A 129 0.75 -7.61 14.32
CA ILE A 129 0.97 -7.10 12.97
C ILE A 129 1.51 -8.21 12.04
N GLU A 130 2.43 -9.05 12.52
CA GLU A 130 2.96 -10.18 11.76
C GLU A 130 1.87 -11.18 11.38
N GLY A 131 0.93 -11.41 12.30
CA GLY A 131 -0.24 -12.24 12.05
C GLY A 131 -1.18 -11.65 11.02
N ALA A 132 -1.50 -10.36 11.13
CA ALA A 132 -2.30 -9.62 10.14
C ALA A 132 -1.64 -9.65 8.74
N LEU A 133 -0.32 -9.38 8.67
CA LEU A 133 0.46 -9.49 7.43
C LEU A 133 0.39 -10.89 6.83
N ARG A 134 0.44 -11.94 7.67
CA ARG A 134 0.34 -13.32 7.22
C ARG A 134 -1.05 -13.63 6.65
N GLU A 135 -2.12 -13.16 7.26
CA GLU A 135 -3.48 -13.35 6.73
C GLU A 135 -3.65 -12.66 5.37
N LEU A 136 -3.19 -11.42 5.24
CA LEU A 136 -3.18 -10.71 3.96
C LEU A 136 -2.35 -11.46 2.90
N ARG A 137 -1.14 -11.95 3.24
CA ARG A 137 -0.31 -12.72 2.29
C ARG A 137 -0.96 -14.00 1.81
N LYS A 138 -1.61 -14.76 2.70
CA LYS A 138 -2.36 -15.97 2.32
C LYS A 138 -3.41 -15.62 1.28
N TYR A 139 -4.11 -14.52 1.48
CA TYR A 139 -5.14 -14.07 0.56
C TYR A 139 -4.56 -13.59 -0.78
N GLY A 140 -3.52 -12.75 -0.75
CA GLY A 140 -2.80 -12.29 -1.93
C GLY A 140 -2.26 -13.44 -2.80
N ALA A 141 -1.67 -14.45 -2.16
CA ALA A 141 -1.17 -15.63 -2.85
C ALA A 141 -2.28 -16.41 -3.58
N ARG A 142 -3.45 -16.61 -2.93
CA ARG A 142 -4.58 -17.31 -3.54
C ARG A 142 -5.07 -16.63 -4.81
N ILE A 143 -5.20 -15.29 -4.79
CA ILE A 143 -5.62 -14.52 -5.98
C ILE A 143 -4.62 -14.73 -7.11
N ARG A 144 -3.33 -14.59 -6.82
CA ARG A 144 -2.29 -14.74 -7.86
C ARG A 144 -2.28 -16.14 -8.45
N THR A 145 -2.42 -17.18 -7.63
CA THR A 145 -2.55 -18.56 -8.13
C THR A 145 -3.76 -18.70 -9.05
N SER A 146 -4.93 -18.19 -8.66
CA SER A 146 -6.13 -18.25 -9.51
C SER A 146 -5.98 -17.46 -10.81
N MET A 147 -5.31 -16.30 -10.78
CA MET A 147 -5.04 -15.50 -11.99
C MET A 147 -4.06 -16.19 -12.94
N ILE A 148 -3.06 -16.91 -12.41
CA ILE A 148 -2.13 -17.71 -13.21
C ILE A 148 -2.90 -18.87 -13.88
N GLU A 149 -3.71 -19.60 -13.11
CA GLU A 149 -4.52 -20.70 -13.65
C GLU A 149 -5.46 -20.24 -14.77
N ASP A 150 -6.16 -19.10 -14.60
CA ASP A 150 -7.03 -18.53 -15.63
C ASP A 150 -6.24 -18.10 -16.89
N SER A 151 -5.04 -17.54 -16.70
CA SER A 151 -4.17 -17.14 -17.82
C SER A 151 -3.64 -18.34 -18.60
N ASP A 152 -3.22 -19.40 -17.91
CA ASP A 152 -2.72 -20.63 -18.52
C ASP A 152 -3.83 -21.35 -19.30
N ILE A 153 -5.05 -21.39 -18.77
CA ILE A 153 -6.24 -21.94 -19.47
C ILE A 153 -6.52 -21.14 -20.75
N PHE A 154 -6.49 -19.80 -20.67
CA PHE A 154 -6.71 -18.95 -21.84
C PHE A 154 -5.64 -19.17 -22.91
N THR A 155 -4.35 -19.15 -22.53
CA THR A 155 -3.23 -19.39 -23.45
C THR A 155 -3.30 -20.77 -24.08
N HIS A 156 -3.60 -21.81 -23.29
CA HIS A 156 -3.74 -23.17 -23.81
C HIS A 156 -4.90 -23.29 -24.80
N ARG A 157 -6.04 -22.63 -24.53
CA ARG A 157 -7.20 -22.64 -25.45
C ARG A 157 -6.84 -21.97 -26.78
N THR A 158 -6.19 -20.80 -26.75
CA THR A 158 -5.76 -20.09 -27.96
C THR A 158 -4.80 -20.93 -28.80
N LEU A 159 -3.82 -21.59 -28.17
CA LEU A 159 -2.87 -22.46 -28.87
C LEU A 159 -3.55 -23.67 -29.53
N LEU A 160 -4.56 -24.26 -28.88
CA LEU A 160 -5.35 -25.35 -29.48
C LEU A 160 -6.14 -24.88 -30.70
N GLU A 161 -6.81 -23.73 -30.60
CA GLU A 161 -7.58 -23.14 -31.70
C GLU A 161 -6.68 -22.86 -32.92
N GLU A 162 -5.50 -22.26 -32.70
CA GLU A 162 -4.51 -22.01 -33.75
C GLU A 162 -4.01 -23.31 -34.39
N TYR A 163 -3.75 -24.34 -33.59
CA TYR A 163 -3.32 -25.64 -34.09
C TYR A 163 -4.41 -26.31 -34.95
N GLU A 164 -5.67 -26.26 -34.52
CA GLU A 164 -6.80 -26.78 -35.29
C GLU A 164 -7.03 -26.03 -36.61
N LEU A 165 -6.86 -24.71 -36.60
CA LEU A 165 -6.92 -23.87 -37.81
C LEU A 165 -5.80 -24.27 -38.78
N SER A 166 -4.57 -24.44 -38.30
CA SER A 166 -3.43 -24.85 -39.14
C SER A 166 -3.64 -26.22 -39.79
N LYS A 167 -4.32 -27.15 -39.10
CA LYS A 167 -4.70 -28.46 -39.67
C LYS A 167 -5.74 -28.32 -40.77
N LYS A 168 -6.74 -27.44 -40.58
CA LYS A 168 -7.79 -27.20 -41.57
C LYS A 168 -7.24 -26.54 -42.84
N GLU A 169 -6.26 -25.63 -42.70
CA GLU A 169 -5.57 -25.02 -43.84
C GLU A 169 -4.74 -26.04 -44.62
N LYS A 170 -3.90 -26.82 -43.94
CA LYS A 170 -3.12 -27.91 -44.59
C LYS A 170 -3.99 -28.95 -45.28
N ASN A 171 -5.21 -29.19 -44.80
CA ASN A 171 -6.13 -30.12 -45.45
C ASN A 171 -6.82 -29.53 -46.69
N LYS A 172 -6.92 -28.20 -46.80
CA LYS A 172 -7.42 -27.54 -48.02
C LYS A 172 -6.38 -27.55 -49.14
N ASP A 173 -5.11 -27.41 -48.81
CA ASP A 173 -4.00 -27.42 -49.78
C ASP A 173 -3.76 -28.81 -50.41
N ASN A 174 -4.26 -29.89 -49.78
CA ASN A 174 -4.13 -31.27 -50.28
C ASN A 174 -5.30 -31.73 -51.17
N ILE A 175 -6.27 -30.85 -51.49
CA ILE A 175 -7.47 -31.17 -52.30
C ILE A 175 -7.47 -30.42 -53.66
N THR A 176 -6.37 -29.75 -54.02
CA THR A 176 -6.18 -29.15 -55.36
C THR A 176 -5.15 -29.95 -56.16
#